data_AF-A0A7V9IDQ6-F1
#
_entry.id   AF-A0A7V9IDQ6-F1
#
_cell.length_a   1.000
_cell.length_b   1.000
_cell.length_c   1.000
_cell.angle_alpha   90.00
_cell.angle_beta   90.00
_cell.angle_gamma   90.00
#
_symmetry.space_group_name_H-M   'P 1'
#
loop_
_entity.id
_entity.type
_entity.pdbx_description
1 polymer ?
#
loop_
_entity_poly.entity_id
_entity_poly.type
_entity_poly.pdbx_seq_one_letter_code
_entity_poly.pdbx_strand_id
1 'polypeptide(L)'
;MKNFREILADDGIYVFDGAVGTRLYDKGVYINRSYDELNLVSPDLVREVHEEYVNAGADIIETNSFGASRHKLQSYGLESKLREINIAAAKLAREAAGTKAYVAAAIGPLGLRIEPFGPTSFDEARDLFREQAEALLEGGVDLFVLETFSELSVIEQAIRAVKEICDLPIVAQMTIQSDGKTTFGTTPAAFTVQLESLGVDVIGLNCGMGPTHVLTGLEAMRTVTDKPLSAQPNAGLPRDVQGRQFYMGSPEY
;
A
#
# COMPACT_ATOMS: atom_id res chain seq x y z
N MET A 1 21.76 0.28 -0.35
CA MET A 1 21.36 -1.08 0.05
C MET A 1 21.40 -1.97 -1.19
N LYS A 2 21.32 -3.31 -1.06
CA LYS A 2 21.18 -4.20 -2.22
C LYS A 2 19.95 -3.84 -3.05
N ASN A 3 19.87 -4.20 -4.33
CA ASN A 3 18.62 -4.08 -5.06
C ASN A 3 17.51 -4.91 -4.36
N PHE A 4 16.27 -4.43 -4.31
CA PHE A 4 15.20 -5.16 -3.62
C PHE A 4 14.94 -6.56 -4.22
N ARG A 5 15.12 -6.76 -5.53
CA ARG A 5 15.02 -8.11 -6.12
C ARG A 5 16.11 -9.08 -5.65
N GLU A 6 17.27 -8.57 -5.23
CA GLU A 6 18.33 -9.43 -4.70
C GLU A 6 17.95 -10.01 -3.34
N ILE A 7 17.18 -9.27 -2.54
CA ILE A 7 16.72 -9.76 -1.23
C ILE A 7 15.57 -10.76 -1.37
N LEU A 8 14.80 -10.68 -2.45
CA LEU A 8 13.76 -11.68 -2.76
C LEU A 8 14.31 -13.05 -3.18
N ALA A 9 15.61 -13.14 -3.46
CA ALA A 9 16.26 -14.37 -3.91
C ALA A 9 16.86 -15.21 -2.78
N ASP A 10 16.86 -14.70 -1.55
CA ASP A 10 17.25 -15.47 -0.37
C ASP A 10 16.02 -15.98 0.41
N ASP A 11 16.26 -16.86 1.38
CA ASP A 11 15.21 -17.42 2.25
C ASP A 11 14.92 -16.51 3.46
N GLY A 12 15.25 -15.22 3.36
CA GLY A 12 15.07 -14.23 4.42
C GLY A 12 13.63 -13.83 4.66
N ILE A 13 13.35 -13.35 5.87
CA ILE A 13 12.08 -12.73 6.24
C ILE A 13 12.35 -11.25 6.42
N TYR A 14 11.62 -10.42 5.68
CA TYR A 14 11.72 -8.96 5.72
C TYR A 14 10.46 -8.37 6.33
N VAL A 15 10.65 -7.41 7.22
CA VAL A 15 9.57 -6.81 8.01
C VAL A 15 9.17 -5.47 7.40
N PHE A 16 7.89 -5.35 7.03
CA PHE A 16 7.27 -4.07 6.69
C PHE A 16 6.97 -3.25 7.95
N ASP A 17 6.77 -1.95 7.79
CA ASP A 17 6.23 -1.10 8.84
C ASP A 17 4.76 -1.40 9.16
N GLY A 18 4.24 -0.68 10.15
CA GLY A 18 2.84 -0.74 10.55
C GLY A 18 2.01 0.41 9.97
N ALA A 19 0.76 0.53 10.43
CA ALA A 19 -0.18 1.53 9.95
C ALA A 19 0.29 2.98 10.20
N VAL A 20 0.72 3.69 9.16
CA VAL A 20 1.10 5.11 9.22
C VAL A 20 -0.10 5.99 9.64
N GLY A 21 -1.26 5.78 9.04
CA GLY A 21 -2.47 6.56 9.35
C GLY A 21 -2.91 6.44 10.81
N THR A 22 -2.83 5.24 11.39
CA THR A 22 -3.16 5.02 12.81
C THR A 22 -2.16 5.72 13.72
N ARG A 23 -0.86 5.69 13.39
CA ARG A 23 0.17 6.41 14.16
C ARG A 23 0.00 7.93 14.09
N LEU A 24 -0.38 8.46 12.93
CA LEU A 24 -0.70 9.89 12.80
C LEU A 24 -1.92 10.27 13.64
N TYR A 25 -2.93 9.40 13.72
CA TYR A 25 -4.07 9.58 14.61
C TYR A 25 -3.66 9.62 16.08
N ASP A 26 -2.82 8.67 16.52
CA ASP A 26 -2.30 8.62 17.90
C ASP A 26 -1.52 9.89 18.28
N LYS A 27 -0.86 10.52 17.30
CA LYS A 27 -0.15 11.80 17.45
C LYS A 27 -1.06 13.03 17.32
N GLY A 28 -2.38 12.84 17.27
CA GLY A 28 -3.38 13.91 17.33
C GLY A 28 -3.90 14.41 15.98
N VAL A 29 -3.63 13.70 14.87
CA VAL A 29 -4.18 14.03 13.55
C VAL A 29 -5.48 13.27 13.27
N TYR A 30 -6.60 13.95 13.40
CA TYR A 30 -7.92 13.35 13.22
C TYR A 30 -8.30 13.13 11.75
N ILE A 31 -9.22 12.18 11.53
CA ILE A 31 -9.67 11.68 10.21
C ILE A 31 -10.37 12.71 9.30
N ASN A 32 -10.59 13.93 9.78
CA ASN A 32 -11.20 15.01 9.01
C ASN A 32 -10.18 15.81 8.18
N ARG A 33 -8.90 15.41 8.18
CA ARG A 33 -7.83 15.99 7.38
C ARG A 33 -7.32 14.99 6.36
N SER A 34 -6.73 15.50 5.27
CA SER A 34 -5.95 14.66 4.38
C SER A 34 -4.64 14.27 5.06
N TYR A 35 -4.43 12.98 5.30
CA TYR A 35 -3.15 12.48 5.81
C TYR A 35 -2.04 12.66 4.78
N ASP A 36 -2.37 12.57 3.49
CA ASP A 36 -1.41 12.83 2.41
C ASP A 36 -0.93 14.31 2.42
N GLU A 37 -1.76 15.28 2.83
CA GLU A 37 -1.35 16.68 2.93
C GLU A 37 -0.25 16.91 3.98
N LEU A 38 -0.19 16.06 5.01
CA LEU A 38 0.79 16.19 6.10
C LEU A 38 2.24 16.13 5.60
N ASN A 39 2.48 15.50 4.45
CA ASN A 39 3.78 15.51 3.80
C ASN A 39 4.29 16.94 3.50
N LEU A 40 3.38 17.90 3.33
CA LEU A 40 3.71 19.30 3.09
C LEU A 40 3.53 20.16 4.33
N VAL A 41 2.43 19.97 5.07
CA VAL A 41 2.05 20.88 6.18
C VAL A 41 2.60 20.45 7.54
N SER A 42 3.02 19.21 7.69
CA SER A 42 3.60 18.67 8.93
C SER A 42 4.68 17.62 8.64
N PRO A 43 5.71 17.95 7.82
CA PRO A 43 6.70 16.98 7.35
C PRO A 43 7.49 16.34 8.49
N ASP A 44 7.81 17.10 9.54
CA ASP A 44 8.55 16.57 10.69
C ASP A 44 7.76 15.46 11.41
N LEU A 45 6.43 15.60 11.50
CA LEU A 45 5.54 14.60 12.11
C LEU A 45 5.52 13.30 11.29
N VAL A 46 5.44 13.43 9.96
CA VAL A 46 5.47 12.27 9.06
C VAL A 46 6.83 11.56 9.13
N ARG A 47 7.93 12.32 9.11
CA ARG A 47 9.28 11.77 9.25
C ARG A 47 9.45 11.06 10.59
N GLU A 48 8.96 11.63 11.69
CA GLU A 48 8.99 11.00 13.01
C GLU A 48 8.27 9.64 13.01
N VAL A 49 7.10 9.52 12.36
CA VAL A 49 6.39 8.24 12.26
C VAL A 49 7.21 7.20 11.48
N HIS A 50 7.87 7.58 10.38
CA HIS A 50 8.75 6.66 9.66
C HIS A 50 9.98 6.27 10.50
N GLU A 51 10.59 7.23 11.20
CA GLU A 51 11.73 6.98 12.10
C GLU A 51 11.35 6.02 13.24
N GLU A 52 10.13 6.12 13.79
CA GLU A 52 9.63 5.17 14.79
C GLU A 52 9.65 3.72 14.25
N TYR A 53 9.17 3.49 13.02
CA TYR A 53 9.17 2.15 12.43
C TYR A 53 10.56 1.65 12.07
N VAL A 54 11.41 2.51 11.51
CA VAL A 54 12.82 2.17 11.24
C VAL A 54 13.54 1.80 12.53
N ASN A 55 13.32 2.53 13.62
CA ASN A 55 13.91 2.24 14.92
C ASN A 55 13.32 0.99 15.59
N ALA A 56 12.06 0.63 15.27
CA ALA A 56 11.45 -0.62 15.68
C ALA A 56 11.98 -1.84 14.91
N GLY A 57 12.73 -1.62 13.82
CA GLY A 57 13.38 -2.68 13.04
C GLY A 57 12.69 -3.03 11.72
N ALA A 58 11.86 -2.14 11.16
CA ALA A 58 11.31 -2.33 9.82
C ALA A 58 12.44 -2.33 8.77
N ASP A 59 12.46 -3.36 7.93
CA ASP A 59 13.35 -3.46 6.76
C ASP A 59 12.80 -2.66 5.58
N ILE A 60 11.49 -2.47 5.53
CA ILE A 60 10.76 -1.79 4.46
C ILE A 60 9.75 -0.85 5.12
N ILE A 61 9.76 0.42 4.71
CA ILE A 61 8.76 1.40 5.14
C ILE A 61 7.97 1.91 3.94
N GLU A 62 6.68 2.16 4.16
CA GLU A 62 5.77 2.64 3.14
C GLU A 62 5.63 4.16 3.21
N THR A 63 5.62 4.82 2.04
CA THR A 63 5.41 6.28 1.98
C THR A 63 4.02 6.65 2.48
N ASN A 64 3.88 7.80 3.13
CA ASN A 64 2.57 8.36 3.48
C ASN A 64 1.84 8.89 2.22
N SER A 65 1.43 8.01 1.32
CA SER A 65 0.86 8.37 0.00
C SER A 65 -0.29 7.49 -0.45
N PHE A 66 -0.81 6.60 0.39
CA PHE A 66 -1.89 5.66 0.04
C PHE A 66 -3.07 6.34 -0.67
N GLY A 67 -3.42 7.56 -0.24
CA GLY A 67 -4.54 8.34 -0.75
C GLY A 67 -4.17 9.41 -1.78
N ALA A 68 -2.88 9.63 -2.06
CA ALA A 68 -2.36 10.80 -2.78
C ALA A 68 -2.60 10.78 -4.31
N SER A 69 -3.73 10.23 -4.76
CA SER A 69 -4.20 10.27 -6.15
C SER A 69 -5.01 11.54 -6.42
N ARG A 70 -5.07 11.97 -7.69
CA ARG A 70 -5.77 13.22 -8.09
C ARG A 70 -7.23 13.22 -7.64
N HIS A 71 -7.91 12.09 -7.85
CA HIS A 71 -9.32 11.95 -7.51
C HIS A 71 -9.58 12.07 -6.00
N LYS A 72 -8.80 11.37 -5.17
CA LYS A 72 -8.95 11.44 -3.71
C LYS A 72 -8.54 12.81 -3.14
N LEU A 73 -7.51 13.44 -3.71
CA LEU A 73 -7.09 14.78 -3.28
C LEU A 73 -8.12 15.86 -3.62
N GLN A 74 -8.94 15.66 -4.65
CA GLN A 74 -9.99 16.59 -5.05
C GLN A 74 -11.02 16.85 -3.93
N SER A 75 -11.35 15.84 -3.11
CA SER A 75 -12.29 16.06 -1.99
C SER A 75 -11.75 17.01 -0.91
N TYR A 76 -10.44 17.28 -0.94
CA TYR A 76 -9.76 18.23 -0.06
C TYR A 76 -9.35 19.53 -0.78
N GLY A 77 -9.63 19.67 -2.09
CA GLY A 77 -9.16 20.80 -2.90
C GLY A 77 -7.63 20.80 -3.11
N LEU A 78 -7.00 19.62 -3.10
CA LEU A 78 -5.55 19.42 -3.17
C LEU A 78 -5.09 18.75 -4.48
N GLU A 79 -5.97 18.58 -5.46
CA GLU A 79 -5.68 17.89 -6.72
C GLU A 79 -4.52 18.54 -7.51
N SER A 80 -4.33 19.85 -7.36
CA SER A 80 -3.21 20.59 -7.97
C SER A 80 -1.87 20.37 -7.26
N LYS A 81 -1.88 19.85 -6.03
CA LYS A 81 -0.69 19.54 -5.21
C LYS A 81 -0.27 18.08 -5.27
N LEU A 82 -0.90 17.25 -6.11
CA LEU A 82 -0.60 15.81 -6.23
C LEU A 82 0.90 15.53 -6.31
N ARG A 83 1.57 16.21 -7.23
CA ARG A 83 3.00 15.99 -7.49
C ARG A 83 3.86 16.39 -6.29
N GLU A 84 3.60 17.56 -5.71
CA GLU A 84 4.33 18.04 -4.52
C GLU A 84 4.15 17.10 -3.33
N ILE A 85 2.91 16.67 -3.06
CA ILE A 85 2.58 15.74 -1.97
C ILE A 85 3.33 14.43 -2.11
N ASN A 86 3.27 13.80 -3.28
CA ASN A 86 3.88 12.49 -3.51
C ASN A 86 5.42 12.54 -3.49
N ILE A 87 6.03 13.57 -4.11
CA ILE A 87 7.48 13.76 -4.04
C ILE A 87 7.93 13.97 -2.58
N ALA A 88 7.19 14.78 -1.82
CA ALA A 88 7.49 14.99 -0.41
C ALA A 88 7.35 13.71 0.42
N ALA A 89 6.29 12.92 0.19
CA ALA A 89 6.09 11.63 0.87
C ALA A 89 7.30 10.68 0.69
N ALA A 90 7.75 10.52 -0.55
CA ALA A 90 8.91 9.70 -0.87
C ALA A 90 10.22 10.24 -0.26
N LYS A 91 10.44 11.55 -0.28
CA LYS A 91 11.62 12.18 0.33
C LYS A 91 11.66 12.02 1.84
N LEU A 92 10.52 12.21 2.53
CA LEU A 92 10.44 12.07 3.99
C LEU A 92 10.71 10.64 4.43
N ALA A 93 10.13 9.65 3.72
CA ALA A 93 10.44 8.25 3.98
C ALA A 93 11.92 7.95 3.70
N ARG A 94 12.50 8.48 2.61
CA ARG A 94 13.94 8.32 2.31
C ARG A 94 14.85 8.91 3.38
N GLU A 95 14.52 10.09 3.88
CA GLU A 95 15.26 10.74 4.98
C GLU A 95 15.24 9.87 6.24
N ALA A 96 14.07 9.35 6.63
CA ALA A 96 13.91 8.50 7.80
C ALA A 96 14.60 7.13 7.65
N ALA A 97 14.48 6.50 6.47
CA ALA A 97 15.07 5.20 6.19
C ALA A 97 16.60 5.23 6.20
N GLY A 98 17.21 6.31 5.68
CA GLY A 98 18.65 6.42 5.48
C GLY A 98 19.18 5.22 4.68
N THR A 99 20.05 4.42 5.32
CA THR A 99 20.59 3.17 4.75
C THR A 99 20.09 1.90 5.47
N LYS A 100 19.10 2.04 6.36
CA LYS A 100 18.61 0.97 7.23
C LYS A 100 17.40 0.24 6.66
N ALA A 101 16.56 0.92 5.88
CA ALA A 101 15.33 0.38 5.33
C ALA A 101 15.13 0.75 3.86
N TYR A 102 14.38 -0.07 3.14
CA TYR A 102 13.86 0.22 1.81
C TYR A 102 12.65 1.15 1.90
N VAL A 103 12.47 2.00 0.89
CA VAL A 103 11.32 2.92 0.80
C VAL A 103 10.37 2.44 -0.28
N ALA A 104 9.19 1.98 0.12
CA ALA A 104 8.13 1.55 -0.77
C ALA A 104 7.13 2.67 -1.06
N ALA A 105 6.85 2.93 -2.33
CA ALA A 105 5.74 3.77 -2.76
C ALA A 105 4.40 3.08 -2.45
N ALA A 106 3.64 3.58 -1.48
CA ALA A 106 2.30 3.09 -1.16
C ALA A 106 1.25 3.74 -2.07
N ILE A 107 0.54 2.93 -2.85
CA ILE A 107 -0.55 3.34 -3.73
C ILE A 107 -1.78 2.48 -3.46
N GLY A 108 -2.85 3.12 -2.98
CA GLY A 108 -4.15 2.48 -2.78
C GLY A 108 -5.08 2.55 -3.99
N PRO A 109 -6.25 1.88 -3.93
CA PRO A 109 -7.25 1.95 -4.99
C PRO A 109 -7.81 3.38 -5.16
N LEU A 110 -8.19 3.79 -6.37
CA LEU A 110 -8.68 5.14 -6.66
C LEU A 110 -10.00 5.50 -5.95
N GLY A 111 -10.80 4.50 -5.56
CA GLY A 111 -12.16 4.73 -5.04
C GLY A 111 -13.17 5.12 -6.12
N LEU A 112 -12.79 4.98 -7.39
CA LEU A 112 -13.63 5.21 -8.56
C LEU A 112 -14.30 3.91 -9.03
N ARG A 113 -15.48 4.04 -9.64
CA ARG A 113 -16.09 2.95 -10.39
C ARG A 113 -15.58 3.00 -11.83
N ILE A 114 -14.93 1.92 -12.26
CA ILE A 114 -14.41 1.77 -13.61
C ILE A 114 -15.43 1.02 -14.48
N GLU A 115 -15.39 1.23 -15.80
CA GLU A 115 -16.25 0.54 -16.76
C GLU A 115 -16.28 -0.99 -16.56
N PRO A 116 -17.43 -1.66 -16.78
CA PRO A 116 -18.72 -1.09 -17.17
C PRO A 116 -19.56 -0.56 -16.00
N PHE A 117 -19.06 -0.63 -14.76
CA PHE A 117 -19.83 -0.30 -13.55
C PHE A 117 -19.78 1.18 -13.15
N GLY A 118 -18.97 1.97 -13.85
CA GLY A 118 -18.88 3.42 -13.69
C GLY A 118 -18.38 4.13 -14.95
N PRO A 119 -18.29 5.47 -14.90
CA PRO A 119 -17.99 6.29 -16.06
C PRO A 119 -16.50 6.38 -16.39
N THR A 120 -15.62 5.93 -15.49
CA THR A 120 -14.16 6.00 -15.69
C THR A 120 -13.70 4.82 -16.53
N SER A 121 -13.05 5.11 -17.65
CA SER A 121 -12.45 4.08 -18.50
C SER A 121 -11.21 3.47 -17.84
N PHE A 122 -10.78 2.29 -18.32
CA PHE A 122 -9.52 1.68 -17.88
C PHE A 122 -8.30 2.56 -18.16
N ASP A 123 -8.29 3.27 -19.28
CA ASP A 123 -7.19 4.15 -19.66
C ASP A 123 -7.12 5.37 -18.72
N GLU A 124 -8.26 6.00 -18.40
CA GLU A 124 -8.30 7.09 -17.43
C GLU A 124 -7.83 6.64 -16.03
N ALA A 125 -8.24 5.44 -15.60
CA ALA A 125 -7.77 4.88 -14.34
C ALA A 125 -6.25 4.63 -14.36
N ARG A 126 -5.71 4.11 -15.46
CA ARG A 126 -4.27 3.89 -15.65
C ARG A 126 -3.51 5.22 -15.58
N ASP A 127 -4.02 6.26 -16.23
CA ASP A 127 -3.41 7.60 -16.23
C ASP A 127 -3.38 8.19 -14.82
N LEU A 128 -4.46 8.05 -14.04
CA LEU A 128 -4.51 8.49 -12.65
C LEU A 128 -3.47 7.80 -11.75
N PHE A 129 -3.26 6.49 -11.94
CA PHE A 129 -2.18 5.77 -11.24
C PHE A 129 -0.80 6.22 -11.71
N ARG A 130 -0.63 6.46 -13.02
CA ARG A 130 0.66 6.87 -13.59
C ARG A 130 1.12 8.20 -13.02
N GLU A 131 0.23 9.20 -12.94
CA GLU A 131 0.57 10.51 -12.37
C GLU A 131 1.09 10.42 -10.93
N GLN A 132 0.47 9.57 -10.10
CA GLN A 132 0.90 9.34 -8.74
C GLN A 132 2.25 8.61 -8.69
N ALA A 133 2.39 7.55 -9.48
CA ALA A 133 3.59 6.73 -9.54
C ALA A 133 4.82 7.50 -10.04
N GLU A 134 4.66 8.38 -11.03
CA GLU A 134 5.74 9.24 -11.55
C GLU A 134 6.28 10.18 -10.48
N ALA A 135 5.39 10.79 -9.69
CA ALA A 135 5.80 11.69 -8.60
C ALA A 135 6.52 10.94 -7.47
N LEU A 136 6.07 9.73 -7.13
CA LEU A 136 6.75 8.87 -6.15
C LEU A 136 8.11 8.39 -6.66
N LEU A 137 8.20 7.99 -7.93
CA LEU A 137 9.44 7.58 -8.58
C LEU A 137 10.49 8.70 -8.54
N GLU A 138 10.09 9.93 -8.87
CA GLU A 138 10.95 11.11 -8.81
C GLU A 138 11.42 11.42 -7.38
N GLY A 139 10.60 11.11 -6.38
CA GLY A 139 10.99 11.21 -4.97
C GLY A 139 12.03 10.17 -4.54
N GLY A 140 12.30 9.16 -5.36
CA GLY A 140 13.39 8.20 -5.17
C GLY A 140 13.03 7.00 -4.31
N VAL A 141 11.85 6.40 -4.52
CA VAL A 141 11.46 5.12 -3.90
C VAL A 141 12.27 3.94 -4.46
N ASP A 142 12.37 2.85 -3.70
CA ASP A 142 13.08 1.62 -4.09
C ASP A 142 12.17 0.59 -4.78
N LEU A 143 10.86 0.66 -4.52
CA LEU A 143 9.84 -0.28 -4.97
C LEU A 143 8.43 0.36 -4.89
N PHE A 144 7.44 -0.31 -5.47
CA PHE A 144 6.02 0.04 -5.36
C PHE A 144 5.24 -1.03 -4.63
N VAL A 145 4.39 -0.59 -3.70
CA VAL A 145 3.38 -1.41 -3.01
C VAL A 145 2.01 -0.92 -3.47
N LEU A 146 1.34 -1.78 -4.23
CA LEU A 146 -0.03 -1.56 -4.69
C LEU A 146 -0.96 -2.28 -3.72
N GLU A 147 -1.47 -1.55 -2.73
CA GLU A 147 -2.10 -2.14 -1.55
C GLU A 147 -3.61 -1.89 -1.44
N THR A 148 -4.29 -2.78 -0.71
CA THR A 148 -5.72 -2.68 -0.38
C THR A 148 -6.65 -2.73 -1.60
N PHE A 149 -6.28 -3.43 -2.67
CA PHE A 149 -7.18 -3.60 -3.83
C PHE A 149 -8.19 -4.73 -3.61
N SER A 150 -9.44 -4.50 -4.04
CA SER A 150 -10.51 -5.52 -4.02
C SER A 150 -10.87 -6.06 -5.41
N GLU A 151 -10.38 -5.42 -6.47
CA GLU A 151 -10.75 -5.67 -7.86
C GLU A 151 -9.50 -5.86 -8.72
N LEU A 152 -9.42 -7.00 -9.40
CA LEU A 152 -8.32 -7.37 -10.28
C LEU A 152 -8.13 -6.42 -11.45
N SER A 153 -9.24 -6.02 -12.07
CA SER A 153 -9.21 -5.11 -13.22
C SER A 153 -8.65 -3.73 -12.87
N VAL A 154 -8.77 -3.32 -11.60
CA VAL A 154 -8.30 -2.02 -11.10
C VAL A 154 -6.82 -2.07 -10.74
N ILE A 155 -6.39 -3.09 -9.97
CA ILE A 155 -4.96 -3.26 -9.66
C ILE A 155 -4.14 -3.53 -10.92
N GLU A 156 -4.71 -4.18 -11.93
CA GLU A 156 -4.06 -4.36 -13.23
C GLU A 156 -3.68 -3.02 -13.87
N GLN A 157 -4.53 -1.99 -13.79
CA GLN A 157 -4.20 -0.67 -14.32
C GLN A 157 -3.08 0.01 -13.52
N ALA A 158 -3.06 -0.17 -12.20
CA ALA A 158 -1.98 0.33 -11.36
C ALA A 158 -0.63 -0.34 -11.69
N ILE A 159 -0.62 -1.67 -11.87
CA ILE A 159 0.57 -2.43 -12.26
C ILE A 159 1.08 -1.97 -13.62
N ARG A 160 0.19 -1.84 -14.61
CA ARG A 160 0.54 -1.36 -15.96
C ARG A 160 1.11 0.06 -15.90
N ALA A 161 0.50 0.96 -15.13
CA ALA A 161 0.97 2.33 -14.97
C ALA A 161 2.41 2.40 -14.42
N VAL A 162 2.72 1.61 -13.38
CA VAL A 162 4.08 1.57 -12.81
C VAL A 162 5.09 1.00 -13.83
N LYS A 163 4.73 -0.07 -14.53
CA LYS A 163 5.60 -0.72 -15.53
C LYS A 163 5.86 0.13 -16.79
N GLU A 164 4.95 1.04 -17.12
CA GLU A 164 5.13 1.96 -18.25
C GLU A 164 6.22 3.01 -17.96
N ILE A 165 6.48 3.34 -16.69
CA ILE A 165 7.37 4.44 -16.30
C ILE A 165 8.71 3.97 -15.72
N CYS A 166 8.82 2.74 -15.20
CA CYS A 166 10.05 2.21 -14.63
C CYS A 166 10.06 0.68 -14.54
N ASP A 167 11.23 0.13 -14.17
CA ASP A 167 11.42 -1.29 -13.89
C ASP A 167 11.60 -1.58 -12.39
N LEU A 168 11.11 -0.70 -11.50
CA LEU A 168 11.22 -0.95 -10.05
C LEU A 168 10.33 -2.14 -9.63
N PRO A 169 10.68 -2.82 -8.52
CA PRO A 169 9.91 -3.97 -8.05
C PRO A 169 8.49 -3.61 -7.63
N ILE A 170 7.54 -4.52 -7.87
CA ILE A 170 6.13 -4.34 -7.51
C ILE A 170 5.71 -5.43 -6.53
N VAL A 171 5.22 -4.99 -5.38
CA VAL A 171 4.44 -5.79 -4.43
C VAL A 171 2.97 -5.51 -4.69
N ALA A 172 2.21 -6.50 -5.15
CA ALA A 172 0.79 -6.37 -5.42
C ALA A 172 -0.03 -7.07 -4.33
N GLN A 173 -0.85 -6.29 -3.61
CA GLN A 173 -1.63 -6.80 -2.50
C GLN A 173 -3.12 -6.61 -2.73
N MET A 174 -3.86 -7.67 -2.41
CA MET A 174 -5.31 -7.68 -2.41
C MET A 174 -5.82 -7.68 -0.97
N THR A 175 -7.05 -7.25 -0.77
CA THR A 175 -7.74 -7.37 0.52
C THR A 175 -8.89 -8.36 0.43
N ILE A 176 -9.07 -9.14 1.49
CA ILE A 176 -10.12 -10.16 1.61
C ILE A 176 -11.07 -9.82 2.75
N GLN A 177 -12.27 -10.39 2.70
CA GLN A 177 -13.30 -10.28 3.73
C GLN A 177 -13.33 -11.52 4.62
N SER A 178 -14.30 -11.56 5.54
CA SER A 178 -14.49 -12.67 6.48
C SER A 178 -14.80 -14.01 5.83
N ASP A 179 -15.29 -14.02 4.59
CA ASP A 179 -15.52 -15.24 3.80
C ASP A 179 -14.26 -15.72 3.06
N GLY A 180 -13.12 -15.05 3.25
CA GLY A 180 -11.84 -15.38 2.63
C GLY A 180 -11.69 -14.93 1.18
N LYS A 181 -12.61 -14.13 0.64
CA LYS A 181 -12.60 -13.65 -0.75
C LYS A 181 -12.50 -12.13 -0.79
N THR A 182 -12.14 -11.58 -1.95
CA THR A 182 -12.25 -10.12 -2.16
C THR A 182 -13.71 -9.67 -2.11
N THR A 183 -13.95 -8.37 -2.02
CA THR A 183 -15.30 -7.79 -2.02
C THR A 183 -16.19 -8.24 -3.18
N PHE A 184 -15.59 -8.60 -4.31
CA PHE A 184 -16.28 -9.06 -5.51
C PHE A 184 -16.24 -10.59 -5.68
N GLY A 185 -15.92 -11.32 -4.61
CA GLY A 185 -15.97 -12.79 -4.56
C GLY A 185 -14.77 -13.49 -5.20
N THR A 186 -13.68 -12.78 -5.51
CA THR A 186 -12.48 -13.42 -6.08
C THR A 186 -11.71 -14.14 -4.98
N THR A 187 -11.28 -15.38 -5.24
CA THR A 187 -10.51 -16.18 -4.28
C THR A 187 -9.01 -15.83 -4.29
N PRO A 188 -8.28 -16.07 -3.20
CA PRO A 188 -6.83 -15.85 -3.15
C PRO A 188 -6.03 -16.58 -4.22
N ALA A 189 -6.34 -17.86 -4.45
CA ALA A 189 -5.71 -18.62 -5.53
C ALA A 189 -5.98 -17.99 -6.92
N ALA A 190 -7.21 -17.54 -7.17
CA ALA A 190 -7.59 -16.96 -8.46
C ALA A 190 -6.88 -15.63 -8.74
N PHE A 191 -6.87 -14.68 -7.80
CA PHE A 191 -6.17 -13.42 -8.03
C PHE A 191 -4.65 -13.61 -8.09
N THR A 192 -4.09 -14.60 -7.38
CA THR A 192 -2.64 -14.86 -7.38
C THR A 192 -2.14 -15.24 -8.77
N VAL A 193 -2.82 -16.17 -9.45
CA VAL A 193 -2.47 -16.56 -10.83
C VAL A 193 -2.51 -15.36 -11.77
N GLN A 194 -3.51 -14.48 -11.62
CA GLN A 194 -3.62 -13.30 -12.46
C GLN A 194 -2.51 -12.27 -12.18
N LEU A 195 -2.27 -11.94 -10.91
CA LEU A 195 -1.21 -11.00 -10.54
C LEU A 195 0.17 -11.50 -10.95
N GLU A 196 0.44 -12.80 -10.82
CA GLU A 196 1.67 -13.42 -11.32
C GLU A 196 1.82 -13.27 -12.83
N SER A 197 0.73 -13.48 -13.60
CA SER A 197 0.76 -13.30 -15.06
C SER A 197 1.05 -11.86 -15.49
N LEU A 198 0.76 -10.87 -14.63
CA LEU A 198 1.12 -9.47 -14.83
C LEU A 198 2.59 -9.19 -14.52
N GLY A 199 3.34 -10.17 -14.02
CA GLY A 199 4.79 -10.11 -13.80
C GLY A 199 5.19 -9.23 -12.63
N VAL A 200 4.40 -9.20 -11.55
CA VAL A 200 4.79 -8.55 -10.30
C VAL A 200 5.82 -9.40 -9.55
N ASP A 201 6.57 -8.79 -8.62
CA ASP A 201 7.68 -9.44 -7.93
C ASP A 201 7.20 -10.20 -6.69
N VAL A 202 6.25 -9.62 -5.95
CA VAL A 202 5.67 -10.17 -4.70
C VAL A 202 4.15 -10.05 -4.76
N ILE A 203 3.45 -11.05 -4.25
CA ILE A 203 1.98 -11.07 -4.18
C ILE A 203 1.55 -11.25 -2.74
N GLY A 204 0.58 -10.48 -2.27
CA GLY A 204 0.21 -10.56 -0.86
C GLY A 204 -1.19 -10.15 -0.50
N LEU A 205 -1.40 -10.12 0.81
CA LEU A 205 -2.63 -9.73 1.45
C LEU A 205 -2.36 -8.64 2.48
N ASN A 206 -3.21 -7.62 2.49
CA ASN A 206 -3.18 -6.60 3.53
C ASN A 206 -4.58 -6.13 3.91
N CYS A 207 -4.67 -5.54 5.11
CA CYS A 207 -5.88 -4.95 5.64
C CYS A 207 -7.07 -5.95 5.66
N GLY A 208 -8.28 -5.44 5.88
CA GLY A 208 -9.54 -6.20 5.88
C GLY A 208 -9.72 -7.11 7.10
N MET A 209 -8.76 -7.98 7.35
CA MET A 209 -8.83 -9.06 8.32
C MET A 209 -7.57 -9.17 9.19
N GLY A 210 -7.69 -9.86 10.32
CA GLY A 210 -6.57 -10.14 11.21
C GLY A 210 -5.68 -11.32 10.77
N PRO A 211 -4.59 -11.61 11.51
CA PRO A 211 -3.54 -12.56 11.13
C PRO A 211 -4.03 -13.94 10.71
N THR A 212 -5.00 -14.52 11.43
CA THR A 212 -5.53 -15.87 11.16
C THR A 212 -6.17 -15.98 9.77
N HIS A 213 -6.96 -14.99 9.36
CA HIS A 213 -7.62 -15.00 8.05
C HIS A 213 -6.62 -14.73 6.94
N VAL A 214 -5.68 -13.82 7.16
CA VAL A 214 -4.60 -13.54 6.22
C VAL A 214 -3.74 -14.79 6.01
N LEU A 215 -3.36 -15.50 7.07
CA LEU A 215 -2.62 -16.77 6.98
C LEU A 215 -3.38 -17.81 6.14
N THR A 216 -4.66 -18.01 6.39
CA THR A 216 -5.51 -18.92 5.59
C THR A 216 -5.53 -18.51 4.12
N GLY A 217 -5.59 -17.21 3.85
CA GLY A 217 -5.49 -16.65 2.50
C GLY A 217 -4.14 -16.97 1.85
N LEU A 218 -3.03 -16.74 2.55
CA LEU A 218 -1.68 -17.05 2.05
C LEU A 218 -1.48 -18.54 1.78
N GLU A 219 -2.00 -19.43 2.63
CA GLU A 219 -1.94 -20.88 2.41
C GLU A 219 -2.63 -21.26 1.09
N ALA A 220 -3.78 -20.64 0.80
CA ALA A 220 -4.46 -20.84 -0.49
C ALA A 220 -3.65 -20.28 -1.66
N MET A 221 -3.02 -19.10 -1.52
CA MET A 221 -2.16 -18.51 -2.55
C MET A 221 -0.92 -19.38 -2.83
N ARG A 222 -0.32 -19.94 -1.78
CA ARG A 222 0.88 -20.79 -1.86
C ARG A 222 0.67 -22.04 -2.73
N THR A 223 -0.57 -22.50 -2.87
CA THR A 223 -0.88 -23.67 -3.72
C THR A 223 -0.73 -23.42 -5.21
N VAL A 224 -0.63 -22.16 -5.65
CA VAL A 224 -0.66 -21.77 -7.08
C VAL A 224 0.51 -20.90 -7.54
N THR A 225 1.39 -20.44 -6.66
CA THR A 225 2.55 -19.63 -7.04
C THR A 225 3.80 -20.03 -6.29
N ASP A 226 4.96 -19.88 -6.95
CA ASP A 226 6.25 -19.99 -6.28
C ASP A 226 6.86 -18.68 -5.77
N LYS A 227 6.25 -17.54 -6.13
CA LYS A 227 6.76 -16.21 -5.80
C LYS A 227 6.80 -15.95 -4.28
N PRO A 228 7.64 -14.99 -3.83
CA PRO A 228 7.56 -14.46 -2.49
C PRO A 228 6.16 -13.94 -2.17
N LEU A 229 5.71 -14.17 -0.95
CA LEU A 229 4.41 -13.72 -0.45
C LEU A 229 4.59 -12.62 0.60
N SER A 230 3.71 -11.62 0.60
CA SER A 230 3.66 -10.58 1.65
C SER A 230 2.36 -10.64 2.45
N ALA A 231 2.42 -10.21 3.71
CA ALA A 231 1.27 -10.17 4.60
C ALA A 231 1.33 -8.98 5.56
N GLN A 232 0.30 -8.13 5.54
CA GLN A 232 0.13 -6.99 6.44
C GLN A 232 -1.30 -6.99 7.01
N PRO A 233 -1.62 -7.94 7.92
CA PRO A 233 -2.95 -8.04 8.52
C PRO A 233 -3.25 -6.84 9.42
N ASN A 234 -4.55 -6.57 9.63
CA ASN A 234 -4.96 -5.65 10.69
C ASN A 234 -4.63 -6.23 12.08
N ALA A 235 -4.46 -5.38 13.09
CA ALA A 235 -4.35 -5.79 14.50
C ALA A 235 -5.71 -6.26 15.05
N GLY A 236 -6.23 -7.36 14.48
CA GLY A 236 -7.58 -7.89 14.73
C GLY A 236 -8.67 -7.19 13.92
N LEU A 237 -9.92 -7.62 14.13
CA LEU A 237 -11.08 -6.95 13.54
C LEU A 237 -11.36 -5.63 14.27
N PRO A 238 -11.70 -4.55 13.54
CA PRO A 238 -12.05 -3.30 14.18
C PRO A 238 -13.34 -3.49 14.99
N ARG A 239 -13.35 -2.98 16.22
CA ARG A 239 -14.54 -2.91 17.07
C ARG A 239 -14.99 -1.47 17.19
N ASP A 240 -16.28 -1.24 16.98
CA ASP A 240 -16.87 0.03 17.35
C ASP A 240 -16.96 0.14 18.88
N VAL A 241 -16.29 1.15 19.43
CA VAL A 241 -16.42 1.55 20.83
C VAL A 241 -16.81 3.02 20.85
N GLN A 242 -18.08 3.29 21.13
CA GLN A 242 -18.65 4.65 21.21
C GLN A 242 -18.47 5.46 19.90
N GLY A 243 -18.65 4.83 18.74
CA GLY A 243 -18.53 5.49 17.44
C GLY A 243 -17.09 5.66 16.94
N ARG A 244 -16.13 4.98 17.58
CA ARG A 244 -14.72 4.93 17.17
C ARG A 244 -14.33 3.49 16.87
N GLN A 245 -13.61 3.29 15.77
CA GLN A 245 -13.10 1.97 15.39
C GLN A 245 -11.77 1.72 16.11
N PHE A 246 -11.72 0.69 16.95
CA PHE A 246 -10.53 0.25 17.67
C PHE A 246 -10.05 -1.11 17.17
N TYR A 247 -8.75 -1.23 16.94
CA TYR A 247 -8.10 -2.51 16.69
C TYR A 247 -7.60 -3.07 18.01
N MET A 248 -8.07 -4.27 18.36
CA MET A 248 -7.87 -4.86 19.70
C MET A 248 -6.74 -5.89 19.77
N GLY A 249 -6.04 -6.14 18.66
CA GLY A 249 -4.87 -7.02 18.64
C GLY A 249 -3.70 -6.37 19.37
N SER A 250 -3.05 -7.14 20.25
CA SER A 250 -1.81 -6.73 20.92
C SER A 250 -0.60 -7.22 20.12
N PRO A 251 0.62 -6.69 20.37
CA PRO A 251 1.83 -7.18 19.71
C PRO A 251 2.11 -8.68 19.91
N GLU A 252 1.61 -9.29 21.00
CA GLU A 252 1.77 -10.72 21.31
C GLU A 252 0.78 -11.64 20.55
N TYR A 253 -0.25 -11.07 19.90
CA TYR A 253 -1.32 -11.80 19.22
C TYR A 253 -1.01 -12.08 17.75
#